data_AF-A0A520JEH2-F1
#
_entry.id   AF-A0A520JEH2-F1
#
_cell.length_a   1.000
_cell.length_b   1.000
_cell.length_c   1.000
_cell.angle_alpha   90.00
_cell.angle_beta   90.00
_cell.angle_gamma   90.00
#
_symmetry.space_group_name_H-M   'P 1'
#
loop_
_entity.id
_entity.type
_entity.pdbx_description
1 polymer ?
#
loop_
_entity_poly.entity_id
_entity_poly.type
_entity_poly.pdbx_seq_one_letter_code
_entity_poly.pdbx_strand_id
1 'polypeptide(L)'
;MNTPSAKAIHPSEIWATVNGMANGFLSMLPLLIAGLIVFLIFWGLASGVRRGVEAFAARRSEFPSAGMAFGRLAYIGLMLLGAAIAATVAFPSVTPAKLFSALGIGGVAIGFAFKDIFQNLLAGILLLIRHP
;
A
#
# COMPACT_ATOMS: atom_id res chain seq x y z
N MET A 1 -13.74 51.35 -21.74
CA MET A 1 -13.56 51.13 -20.30
C MET A 1 -14.45 49.93 -19.95
N ASN A 2 -13.89 48.73 -19.93
CA ASN A 2 -14.67 47.48 -19.79
C ASN A 2 -14.76 47.16 -18.30
N THR A 3 -15.92 47.42 -17.69
CA THR A 3 -16.22 46.99 -16.32
C THR A 3 -16.37 45.46 -16.28
N PRO A 4 -15.80 44.76 -15.29
CA PRO A 4 -16.01 43.31 -15.14
C PRO A 4 -17.47 43.07 -14.74
N SER A 5 -18.22 42.35 -15.58
CA SER A 5 -19.55 41.85 -15.22
C SER A 5 -19.43 40.99 -13.97
N ALA A 6 -19.96 41.47 -12.85
CA ALA A 6 -20.14 40.66 -11.66
C ALA A 6 -21.02 39.46 -12.03
N LYS A 7 -20.43 38.27 -12.06
CA LYS A 7 -21.11 36.99 -12.34
C LYS A 7 -22.20 36.79 -11.28
N ALA A 8 -23.43 37.16 -11.61
CA ALA A 8 -24.58 36.92 -10.75
C ALA A 8 -24.74 35.40 -10.63
N ILE A 9 -24.52 34.86 -9.44
CA ILE A 9 -24.72 33.43 -9.18
C ILE A 9 -26.22 33.17 -9.31
N HIS A 10 -26.63 32.55 -10.41
CA HIS A 10 -28.03 32.18 -10.62
C HIS A 10 -28.35 30.97 -9.73
N PRO A 11 -29.48 30.95 -8.99
CA PRO A 11 -29.85 29.82 -8.13
C PRO A 11 -29.85 28.45 -8.85
N SER A 12 -30.09 28.44 -10.17
CA SER A 12 -30.02 27.26 -11.02
C SER A 12 -28.60 26.69 -11.19
N GLU A 13 -27.56 27.53 -11.12
CA GLU A 13 -26.16 27.08 -11.19
C GLU A 13 -25.75 26.33 -9.93
N ILE A 14 -26.32 26.68 -8.78
CA ILE A 14 -26.08 25.98 -7.50
C ILE A 14 -26.67 24.57 -7.58
N TRP A 15 -27.93 24.45 -8.03
CA TRP A 15 -28.58 23.14 -8.19
C TRP A 15 -27.89 22.25 -9.22
N ALA A 16 -27.45 22.81 -10.34
CA ALA A 16 -26.70 22.06 -11.35
C ALA A 16 -25.37 21.53 -10.80
N THR A 17 -24.65 22.35 -10.01
CA THR A 17 -23.38 21.96 -9.38
C THR A 17 -23.60 20.81 -8.38
N VAL A 18 -24.60 20.94 -7.50
CA VAL A 18 -24.94 19.90 -6.51
C VAL A 18 -25.33 18.59 -7.19
N ASN A 19 -26.15 18.65 -8.24
CA ASN A 19 -26.57 17.46 -8.98
C ASN A 19 -25.40 16.80 -9.72
N GLY A 20 -24.47 17.61 -10.24
CA GLY A 20 -23.21 17.13 -10.84
C GLY A 20 -22.31 16.41 -9.81
N MET A 21 -22.20 16.95 -8.60
CA MET A 21 -21.44 16.32 -7.51
C MET A 21 -22.09 15.00 -7.06
N ALA A 22 -23.42 14.96 -6.93
CA ALA A 22 -24.15 13.76 -6.56
C ALA A 22 -23.98 12.65 -7.61
N ASN A 23 -24.12 12.97 -8.90
CA ASN A 23 -23.91 12.02 -9.99
C ASN A 23 -22.46 11.53 -10.07
N GLY A 24 -21.48 12.41 -9.84
CA GLY A 24 -20.07 12.04 -9.75
C GLY A 24 -19.78 11.10 -8.57
N PHE A 25 -20.40 11.33 -7.41
CA PHE A 25 -20.26 10.43 -6.27
C PHE A 25 -20.86 9.05 -6.54
N LEU A 26 -22.06 9.02 -7.12
CA LEU A 26 -22.74 7.78 -7.51
C LEU A 26 -21.95 6.97 -8.54
N SER A 27 -21.23 7.62 -9.46
CA SER A 27 -20.38 6.92 -10.44
C SER A 27 -19.09 6.35 -9.83
N MET A 28 -18.65 6.85 -8.67
CA MET A 28 -17.50 6.31 -7.95
C MET A 28 -17.83 5.08 -7.10
N LEU A 29 -19.08 4.94 -6.63
CA LEU A 29 -19.52 3.81 -5.79
C LEU A 29 -19.18 2.42 -6.39
N PRO A 30 -19.45 2.12 -7.68
CA PRO A 30 -19.06 0.85 -8.29
C PRO A 30 -17.55 0.59 -8.26
N LEU A 31 -16.74 1.62 -8.49
CA LEU A 31 -15.27 1.51 -8.46
C LEU A 31 -14.76 1.25 -7.05
N LEU A 32 -15.33 1.91 -6.03
CA LEU A 32 -15.01 1.66 -4.63
C LEU A 32 -15.34 0.24 -4.21
N ILE A 33 -16.50 -0.28 -4.63
CA ILE A 33 -16.89 -1.68 -4.38
C ILE A 33 -15.91 -2.64 -5.05
N ALA A 34 -15.57 -2.40 -6.33
CA ALA A 34 -14.60 -3.23 -7.04
C ALA A 34 -13.22 -3.21 -6.35
N GLY A 35 -12.73 -2.03 -5.95
CA GLY A 35 -11.48 -1.89 -5.21
C GLY A 35 -11.50 -2.62 -3.87
N LEU A 36 -12.62 -2.54 -3.13
CA LEU A 36 -12.80 -3.26 -1.87
C LEU A 36 -12.76 -4.78 -2.08
N ILE A 37 -13.42 -5.30 -3.12
CA ILE A 37 -13.38 -6.73 -3.46
C ILE A 37 -11.94 -7.16 -3.75
N VAL A 38 -11.20 -6.40 -4.55
CA VAL A 38 -9.78 -6.67 -4.84
C VAL A 38 -8.96 -6.68 -3.54
N PHE A 39 -9.15 -5.71 -2.66
CA PHE A 39 -8.46 -5.66 -1.37
C PHE A 39 -8.75 -6.90 -0.51
N LEU A 40 -10.00 -7.34 -0.42
CA LEU A 40 -10.40 -8.52 0.34
C LEU A 40 -9.79 -9.82 -0.23
N ILE A 41 -9.69 -9.93 -1.56
CA ILE A 41 -9.00 -11.05 -2.22
C ILE A 41 -7.53 -11.09 -1.78
N PHE A 42 -6.84 -9.95 -1.86
CA PHE A 42 -5.43 -9.87 -1.43
C PHE A 42 -5.26 -10.13 0.06
N TRP A 43 -6.19 -9.66 0.90
CA TRP A 43 -6.17 -9.94 2.33
C TRP A 43 -6.29 -11.44 2.63
N GLY A 44 -7.20 -12.13 1.93
CA GLY A 44 -7.34 -13.58 2.00
C GLY A 44 -6.08 -14.31 1.54
N LEU A 45 -5.52 -13.92 0.38
CA LEU A 45 -4.28 -14.48 -0.15
C LEU A 45 -3.10 -14.28 0.80
N ALA A 46 -2.90 -13.06 1.31
CA ALA A 46 -1.84 -12.72 2.26
C ALA A 46 -1.95 -13.56 3.54
N SER A 47 -3.17 -13.71 4.07
CA SER A 47 -3.44 -14.52 5.25
C SER A 47 -3.16 -16.01 5.00
N GLY A 48 -3.51 -16.52 3.81
CA GLY A 48 -3.22 -17.88 3.39
C GLY A 48 -1.72 -18.15 3.26
N VAL A 49 -0.99 -17.27 2.57
CA VAL A 49 0.47 -17.37 2.39
C VAL A 49 1.17 -17.35 3.75
N ARG A 50 0.80 -16.41 4.64
CA ARG A 50 1.37 -16.33 5.99
C ARG A 50 1.20 -17.64 6.75
N ARG A 51 -0.02 -18.16 6.81
CA ARG A 51 -0.32 -19.43 7.49
C ARG A 51 0.45 -20.60 6.88
N GLY A 52 0.59 -20.62 5.55
CA GLY A 52 1.37 -21.64 4.84
C GLY A 52 2.85 -21.62 5.21
N VAL A 53 3.45 -20.43 5.24
CA VAL A 53 4.86 -20.24 5.64
C VAL A 53 5.08 -20.61 7.11
N GLU A 54 4.21 -20.14 8.00
CA GLU A 54 4.28 -20.46 9.44
C GLU A 54 4.09 -21.96 9.70
N ALA A 55 3.13 -22.61 9.02
CA ALA A 55 2.89 -24.05 9.15
C ALA A 55 4.05 -24.89 8.59
N PHE A 56 4.66 -24.48 7.47
CA PHE A 56 5.82 -25.15 6.91
C PHE A 56 7.04 -25.04 7.85
N ALA A 57 7.30 -23.85 8.39
CA ALA A 57 8.40 -23.64 9.32
C ALA A 57 8.22 -24.41 10.64
N ALA A 58 6.99 -24.48 11.16
CA ALA A 58 6.69 -25.26 12.36
C ALA A 58 7.01 -26.75 12.21
N ARG A 59 6.85 -27.32 10.99
CA ARG A 59 7.19 -28.72 10.70
C ARG A 59 8.69 -29.00 10.63
N ARG A 60 9.51 -27.96 10.38
CA ARG A 60 10.97 -28.10 10.20
C ARG A 60 11.78 -27.89 11.50
N SER A 61 11.14 -27.54 12.61
CA SER A 61 11.62 -27.43 14.01
C SER A 61 12.89 -26.63 14.33
N GLU A 62 13.80 -26.41 13.37
CA GLU A 62 15.13 -25.86 13.67
C GLU A 62 15.10 -24.35 13.94
N PHE A 63 14.17 -23.57 13.36
CA PHE A 63 14.06 -22.12 13.61
C PHE A 63 12.62 -21.58 13.49
N PRO A 64 11.73 -21.81 14.48
CA PRO A 64 10.33 -21.35 14.46
C PRO A 64 10.19 -19.82 14.35
N SER A 65 11.13 -19.07 14.92
CA SER A 65 11.19 -17.62 14.89
C SER A 65 11.43 -17.05 13.49
N ALA A 66 12.28 -17.70 12.69
CA ALA A 66 12.53 -17.31 11.31
C ALA A 66 11.27 -17.47 10.45
N GLY A 67 10.54 -18.57 10.62
CA GLY A 67 9.27 -18.83 9.92
C GLY A 67 8.21 -17.76 10.19
N MET A 68 8.06 -17.35 11.45
CA MET A 68 7.14 -16.26 11.82
C MET A 68 7.54 -14.92 11.19
N ALA A 69 8.85 -14.61 11.17
CA ALA A 69 9.34 -13.39 10.54
C ALA A 69 9.07 -13.39 9.03
N PHE A 70 9.42 -14.47 8.32
CA PHE A 70 9.16 -14.59 6.89
C PHE A 70 7.67 -14.58 6.54
N GLY A 71 6.82 -15.28 7.31
CA GLY A 71 5.37 -15.25 7.12
C GLY A 71 4.79 -13.85 7.30
N ARG A 72 5.29 -13.09 8.29
CA ARG A 72 4.89 -11.70 8.52
C ARG A 72 5.38 -10.76 7.42
N LEU A 73 6.61 -10.91 6.94
CA LEU A 73 7.15 -10.14 5.82
C LEU A 73 6.35 -10.40 4.54
N ALA A 74 6.04 -11.67 4.24
CA ALA A 74 5.21 -12.04 3.10
C ALA A 74 3.81 -11.43 3.21
N TYR A 75 3.17 -11.50 4.39
CA TYR A 75 1.89 -10.86 4.64
C TYR A 75 1.92 -9.36 4.36
N ILE A 76 2.89 -8.65 4.93
CA ILE A 76 3.02 -7.19 4.75
C ILE A 76 3.24 -6.87 3.27
N GLY A 77 4.13 -7.59 2.58
CA GLY A 77 4.42 -7.38 1.17
C GLY A 77 3.18 -7.57 0.28
N LEU A 78 2.45 -8.69 0.46
CA LEU A 78 1.21 -8.94 -0.27
C LEU A 78 0.13 -7.90 0.06
N MET A 79 0.05 -7.46 1.32
CA MET A 79 -0.94 -6.47 1.72
C MET A 79 -0.66 -5.09 1.12
N LEU A 80 0.62 -4.68 1.05
CA LEU A 80 1.03 -3.44 0.39
C LEU A 80 0.73 -3.48 -1.11
N LEU A 81 1.05 -4.59 -1.78
CA LEU A 81 0.72 -4.78 -3.20
C LEU A 81 -0.80 -4.76 -3.43
N GLY A 82 -1.55 -5.51 -2.62
CA GLY A 82 -3.01 -5.55 -2.70
C GLY A 82 -3.65 -4.20 -2.46
N ALA A 83 -3.16 -3.44 -1.48
CA ALA A 83 -3.62 -2.08 -1.20
C ALA A 83 -3.34 -1.13 -2.38
N ALA A 84 -2.14 -1.22 -2.99
CA ALA A 84 -1.80 -0.38 -4.14
C ALA A 84 -2.67 -0.67 -5.36
N ILE A 85 -2.94 -1.95 -5.65
CA ILE A 85 -3.81 -2.36 -6.75
C ILE A 85 -5.26 -1.97 -6.46
N ALA A 86 -5.77 -2.26 -5.26
CA ALA A 86 -7.12 -1.88 -4.84
C ALA A 86 -7.35 -0.37 -4.91
N ALA A 87 -6.38 0.45 -4.49
CA ALA A 87 -6.44 1.90 -4.60
C ALA A 87 -6.50 2.38 -6.06
N THR A 88 -5.77 1.72 -6.96
CA THR A 88 -5.79 2.05 -8.41
C THR A 88 -7.13 1.70 -9.05
N VAL A 89 -7.76 0.60 -8.61
CA VAL A 89 -9.10 0.22 -9.07
C VAL A 89 -10.17 1.15 -8.51
N ALA A 90 -10.08 1.50 -7.22
CA ALA A 90 -11.00 2.40 -6.54
C ALA A 90 -10.90 3.85 -7.06
N PHE A 91 -9.69 4.29 -7.37
CA PHE A 91 -9.38 5.65 -7.83
C PHE A 91 -8.48 5.58 -9.07
N PRO A 92 -9.03 5.50 -10.29
CA PRO A 92 -8.25 5.36 -11.53
C PRO A 92 -7.22 6.47 -11.77
N SER A 93 -7.39 7.64 -11.15
CA SER A 93 -6.43 8.75 -11.20
C SER A 93 -5.14 8.51 -10.38
N VAL A 94 -5.21 7.57 -9.43
CA VAL A 94 -4.11 7.13 -8.56
C VAL A 94 -3.46 5.91 -9.19
N THR A 95 -2.15 5.95 -9.38
CA THR A 95 -1.38 4.80 -9.86
C THR A 95 -0.46 4.30 -8.74
N PRO A 96 -0.04 3.02 -8.78
CA PRO A 96 0.90 2.50 -7.79
C PRO A 96 2.19 3.31 -7.78
N ALA A 97 2.69 3.74 -8.94
CA ALA A 97 3.86 4.60 -9.05
C ALA A 97 3.70 5.91 -8.26
N LYS A 98 2.55 6.59 -8.36
CA LYS A 98 2.27 7.81 -7.58
C LYS A 98 2.21 7.53 -6.08
N LEU A 99 1.64 6.38 -5.67
CA LEU A 99 1.64 5.96 -4.27
C LEU A 99 3.06 5.72 -3.75
N PHE A 100 3.90 5.01 -4.50
CA PHE A 100 5.30 4.80 -4.14
C PHE A 100 6.11 6.10 -4.10
N SER A 101 5.86 7.04 -5.03
CA SER A 101 6.49 8.36 -4.98
C SER A 101 6.08 9.16 -3.74
N ALA A 102 4.80 9.12 -3.35
CA ALA A 102 4.33 9.76 -2.12
C ALA A 102 4.91 9.11 -0.85
N LEU A 103 5.06 7.79 -0.86
CA LEU A 103 5.73 7.03 0.21
C LEU A 103 7.26 7.17 0.18
N GLY A 104 7.84 7.81 -0.84
CA GLY A 104 9.27 7.79 -1.14
C GLY A 104 10.16 8.19 0.04
N ILE A 105 9.71 9.13 0.86
CA ILE A 105 10.42 9.56 2.09
C ILE A 105 10.45 8.41 3.12
N GLY A 106 9.34 7.71 3.30
CA GLY A 106 9.24 6.53 4.17
C GLY A 106 10.07 5.36 3.64
N GLY A 107 10.10 5.15 2.32
CA GLY A 107 10.95 4.15 1.67
C GLY A 107 12.44 4.41 1.90
N VAL A 108 12.88 5.67 1.78
CA VAL A 108 14.26 6.08 2.06
C VAL A 108 14.60 5.88 3.54
N ALA A 109 13.70 6.22 4.46
CA ALA A 109 13.91 5.98 5.90
C ALA A 109 14.06 4.49 6.24
N ILE A 110 13.21 3.63 5.67
CA ILE A 110 13.34 2.16 5.81
C ILE A 110 14.67 1.69 5.19
N GLY A 111 15.08 2.25 4.04
CA GLY A 111 16.35 1.95 3.40
C GLY A 111 17.56 2.30 4.26
N PHE A 112 17.53 3.44 4.96
CA PHE A 112 18.57 3.80 5.94
C PHE A 112 18.61 2.82 7.11
N ALA A 113 17.46 2.45 7.68
CA ALA A 113 17.41 1.45 8.74
C ALA A 113 17.94 0.08 8.26
N PHE A 114 17.66 -0.29 7.01
CA PHE A 114 18.17 -1.53 6.42
C PHE A 114 19.69 -1.50 6.20
N LYS A 115 20.25 -0.35 5.80
CA LYS A 115 21.70 -0.15 5.73
C LYS A 115 22.34 -0.44 7.08
N ASP A 116 21.76 0.03 8.19
CA ASP A 116 22.30 -0.22 9.52
C ASP A 116 22.23 -1.72 9.89
N ILE A 117 21.13 -2.41 9.57
CA ILE A 117 21.00 -3.87 9.75
C ILE A 117 22.07 -4.62 8.95
N PHE A 118 22.25 -4.25 7.68
CA PHE A 118 23.23 -4.90 6.80
C PHE A 118 24.67 -4.68 7.28
N GLN A 119 24.98 -3.46 7.75
CA GLN A 119 26.28 -3.14 8.34
C GLN A 119 26.56 -3.98 9.59
N ASN A 120 25.58 -4.14 10.47
CA ASN A 120 25.71 -4.98 11.67
C ASN A 120 25.93 -6.46 11.32
N LEU A 121 25.20 -6.97 10.32
CA LEU A 121 25.38 -8.34 9.83
C LEU A 121 26.79 -8.55 9.25
N LEU A 122 27.25 -7.63 8.39
CA LEU A 122 28.56 -7.71 7.77
C LEU A 122 29.69 -7.60 8.79
N ALA A 123 29.57 -6.70 9.77
CA ALA A 123 30.53 -6.58 10.87
C ALA A 123 30.64 -7.88 11.67
N GLY A 124 29.52 -8.54 11.95
CA GLY A 124 29.49 -9.84 12.62
C GLY A 124 30.18 -10.94 11.81
N ILE A 125 29.89 -11.04 10.50
CA ILE A 125 30.53 -12.01 9.60
C ILE A 125 32.04 -11.74 9.49
N LEU A 126 32.45 -10.47 9.34
CA LEU A 126 33.86 -10.09 9.26
C LEU A 126 34.63 -10.37 10.55
N LEU A 127 33.98 -10.23 11.72
CA LEU A 127 34.55 -10.62 13.02
C LEU A 127 34.85 -12.12 13.08
N LEU A 128 33.89 -12.95 12.66
CA LEU A 128 34.03 -14.41 12.61
C LEU A 128 35.14 -14.88 11.67
N ILE A 129 35.38 -14.14 10.58
CA ILE A 129 36.42 -14.49 9.60
C ILE A 129 37.81 -14.01 10.05
N ARG A 130 37.91 -12.95 10.87
CA ARG A 130 39.18 -12.33 11.27
C ARG A 130 39.78 -12.86 12.57
N HIS A 131 39.01 -13.55 13.40
CA HIS A 131 39.54 -14.30 14.53
C HIS A 131 39.50 -15.80 14.19
N PRO A 132 40.65 -16.46 13.92
CA PRO A 132 40.71 -17.91 13.73
C PRO A 132 40.31 -18.66 15.00
#